data_AF-A0A7L9IZ11-F1
#
_entry.id   AF-A0A7L9IZ11-F1
#
_cell.length_a   1.000
_cell.length_b   1.000
_cell.length_c   1.000
_cell.angle_alpha   90.00
_cell.angle_beta   90.00
_cell.angle_gamma   90.00
#
_symmetry.space_group_name_H-M   'P 1'
#
loop_
_entity.id
_entity.type
_entity.pdbx_description
1 polymer ?
#
loop_
_entity_poly.entity_id
_entity_poly.type
_entity_poly.pdbx_seq_one_letter_code
_entity_poly.pdbx_strand_id
1 'polypeptide(L)'
;MPMSRRARRLGAGLTVLALTVATLGACTDEAPYRAEGTAAVEGTAVLDPWFDAVRGDGDDAADVVVLGDSVSEGAGMSTDLERRWVDRLQAKLRQRSGTADCPTGPGGWHGTTSLVPATYRAGTLPDPVVRGRATLTPTLGPGGRGVGLQPGASVSWQVEAESVDIGYRTRFSGGAFQVRIDGEIPLDGLAVPTDADGGAERRTWSSGDLGPGTHTVTVVNDQPRSTGRRAVITDLMPYRGDRDRCVHVLDSSRAGVRASTIAQTPAYLRDALSLDPDLLLVPLGFNDQRAGHSARQFGESLDGIIRQSRAMGYEGPILVVGWFPPERVAGQADWDDYLSVMRGRTRHEGVSFIDLSPVLPAADPDSSYFLDGLHPSARAQPLMAEALADVLAPTQDGTPTASSPATTSEASPDPSQRPEEPSGTP
;
A
#
# COMPACT_ATOMS: atom_id res chain seq x y z
N MET A 1 -93.27 -37.54 -10.11
CA MET A 1 -93.55 -36.32 -9.28
C MET A 1 -92.22 -35.63 -9.01
N PRO A 2 -92.15 -34.30 -8.95
CA PRO A 2 -91.85 -33.49 -10.14
C PRO A 2 -90.56 -32.66 -10.06
N MET A 3 -90.17 -32.16 -11.24
CA MET A 3 -89.73 -30.78 -11.56
C MET A 3 -88.27 -30.28 -11.39
N SER A 4 -87.81 -29.79 -12.55
CA SER A 4 -87.10 -28.52 -12.83
C SER A 4 -85.61 -28.43 -12.49
N ARG A 5 -84.69 -28.36 -13.46
CA ARG A 5 -84.39 -27.34 -14.50
C ARG A 5 -83.47 -26.20 -14.02
N ARG A 6 -82.27 -26.21 -14.65
CA ARG A 6 -81.44 -25.09 -15.15
C ARG A 6 -80.61 -24.27 -14.15
N ALA A 7 -79.28 -24.38 -14.31
CA ALA A 7 -78.43 -23.22 -14.57
C ALA A 7 -77.27 -23.60 -15.51
N ARG A 8 -77.24 -22.89 -16.66
CA ARG A 8 -76.13 -22.66 -17.60
C ARG A 8 -75.16 -21.67 -16.92
N ARG A 9 -73.87 -21.47 -17.22
CA ARG A 9 -73.03 -21.64 -18.42
C ARG A 9 -71.59 -21.20 -18.07
N LEU A 10 -70.64 -21.71 -18.84
CA LEU A 10 -69.40 -21.05 -19.33
C LEU A 10 -68.33 -20.62 -18.31
N GLY A 11 -67.34 -21.49 -18.14
CA GLY A 11 -65.97 -21.07 -17.84
C GLY A 11 -65.28 -20.58 -19.12
N ALA A 12 -64.66 -19.40 -19.03
CA ALA A 12 -63.78 -18.81 -20.03
C ALA A 12 -62.45 -18.44 -19.36
N GLY A 13 -61.38 -18.50 -20.15
CA GLY A 13 -59.99 -18.62 -19.72
C GLY A 13 -59.50 -17.56 -18.75
N LEU A 14 -58.67 -18.02 -17.80
CA LEU A 14 -57.82 -17.16 -17.00
C LEU A 14 -56.51 -16.94 -17.78
N THR A 15 -56.37 -15.75 -18.34
CA THR A 15 -55.11 -15.24 -18.89
C THR A 15 -54.21 -14.86 -17.71
N VAL A 16 -53.15 -15.62 -17.47
CA VAL A 16 -52.11 -15.26 -16.50
C VAL A 16 -51.26 -14.16 -17.12
N LEU A 17 -51.49 -12.92 -16.69
CA LEU A 17 -50.65 -11.78 -16.99
C LEU A 17 -49.37 -11.91 -16.15
N ALA A 18 -48.31 -12.46 -16.74
CA ALA A 18 -47.00 -12.42 -16.12
C ALA A 18 -46.48 -10.97 -16.16
N LEU A 19 -46.65 -10.24 -15.06
CA LEU A 19 -45.88 -9.02 -14.81
C LEU A 19 -44.42 -9.43 -14.57
N THR A 20 -43.62 -9.48 -15.63
CA THR A 20 -42.17 -9.33 -15.51
C THR A 20 -41.89 -7.89 -15.11
N VAL A 21 -41.76 -7.65 -13.81
CA VAL A 21 -41.05 -6.47 -13.31
C VAL A 21 -39.59 -6.68 -13.68
N ALA A 22 -39.21 -6.18 -14.86
CA ALA A 22 -37.81 -5.98 -15.20
C ALA A 22 -37.30 -4.87 -14.28
N THR A 23 -36.66 -5.25 -13.17
CA THR A 23 -35.75 -4.36 -12.47
C THR A 23 -34.59 -4.10 -13.42
N LEU A 24 -34.70 -3.04 -14.22
CA LEU A 24 -33.57 -2.37 -14.83
C LEU A 24 -32.71 -1.82 -13.68
N GLY A 25 -31.91 -2.69 -13.09
CA GLY A 25 -30.72 -2.26 -12.38
C GLY A 25 -29.87 -1.60 -13.44
N ALA A 26 -29.88 -0.26 -13.47
CA ALA A 26 -28.91 0.50 -14.20
C ALA A 26 -27.54 0.14 -13.62
N CYS A 27 -26.89 -0.86 -14.20
CA CYS A 27 -25.44 -0.97 -14.16
C CYS A 27 -24.99 0.27 -14.92
N THR A 28 -24.68 1.34 -14.20
CA THR A 28 -23.96 2.46 -14.80
C THR A 28 -22.58 1.91 -15.12
N ASP A 29 -22.41 1.41 -16.34
CA ASP A 29 -21.12 1.09 -16.94
C ASP A 29 -20.36 2.40 -17.10
N GLU A 30 -19.83 2.90 -15.99
CA GLU A 30 -18.91 4.03 -16.01
C GLU A 30 -17.66 3.57 -16.77
N ALA A 31 -17.35 4.28 -17.85
CA ALA A 31 -16.25 3.95 -18.74
C ALA A 31 -14.94 3.80 -17.94
N PRO A 32 -14.05 2.86 -18.32
CA PRO A 32 -12.71 2.79 -17.74
C PRO A 32 -11.99 4.13 -17.86
N TYR A 33 -11.29 4.53 -16.80
CA TYR A 33 -10.46 5.74 -16.84
C TYR A 33 -9.43 5.65 -17.97
N ARG A 34 -9.18 6.77 -18.64
CA ARG A 34 -8.15 6.92 -19.66
C ARG A 34 -7.15 7.95 -19.18
N ALA A 35 -5.88 7.57 -19.14
CA ALA A 35 -4.79 8.48 -18.83
C ALA A 35 -4.78 9.67 -19.81
N GLU A 36 -4.44 10.84 -19.29
CA GLU A 36 -4.35 12.10 -20.05
C GLU A 36 -2.94 12.33 -20.62
N GLY A 37 -1.96 11.55 -20.16
CA GLY A 37 -0.58 11.58 -20.62
C GLY A 37 0.19 10.31 -20.26
N THR A 38 1.51 10.48 -20.06
CA THR A 38 2.44 9.42 -19.69
C THR A 38 3.20 9.83 -18.43
N ALA A 39 3.57 8.85 -17.60
CA ALA A 39 4.46 9.06 -16.47
C ALA A 39 5.82 8.43 -16.76
N ALA A 40 6.89 9.09 -16.33
CA ALA A 40 8.24 8.58 -16.48
C ALA A 40 9.10 9.00 -15.28
N VAL A 41 10.04 8.13 -14.91
CA VAL A 41 11.01 8.39 -13.85
C VAL A 41 12.10 9.32 -14.38
N GLU A 42 12.39 10.38 -13.63
CA GLU A 42 13.47 11.31 -13.96
C GLU A 42 14.83 10.74 -13.57
N GLY A 43 15.59 10.30 -14.57
CA GLY A 43 16.88 9.65 -14.33
C GLY A 43 16.69 8.20 -13.89
N THR A 44 16.17 7.37 -14.80
CA THR A 44 15.91 5.93 -14.58
C THR A 44 17.11 5.17 -14.05
N ALA A 45 18.34 5.58 -14.38
CA ALA A 45 19.58 4.95 -13.89
C ALA A 45 19.72 5.01 -12.36
N VAL A 46 19.03 5.93 -11.68
CA VAL A 46 18.98 5.93 -10.21
C VAL A 46 18.35 4.64 -9.69
N LEU A 47 17.44 4.02 -10.43
CA LEU A 47 16.76 2.78 -10.04
C LEU A 47 17.55 1.52 -10.42
N ASP A 48 18.73 1.63 -11.02
CA ASP A 48 19.53 0.45 -11.39
C ASP A 48 19.80 -0.48 -10.18
N PRO A 49 20.19 0.01 -8.98
CA PRO A 49 20.35 -0.86 -7.81
C PRO A 49 19.07 -1.58 -7.39
N TRP A 50 17.91 -0.92 -7.52
CA TRP A 50 16.62 -1.54 -7.26
C TRP A 50 16.34 -2.66 -8.27
N PHE A 51 16.56 -2.41 -9.56
CA PHE A 51 16.33 -3.45 -10.57
C PHE A 51 17.30 -4.62 -10.43
N ASP A 52 18.52 -4.38 -9.95
CA ASP A 52 19.48 -5.44 -9.65
C ASP A 52 19.00 -6.30 -8.46
N ALA A 53 18.49 -5.67 -7.39
CA ALA A 53 17.88 -6.39 -6.27
C ALA A 53 16.71 -7.27 -6.73
N VAL A 54 15.80 -6.74 -7.56
CA VAL A 54 14.65 -7.53 -8.09
C VAL A 54 15.09 -8.68 -9.00
N ARG A 55 16.18 -8.51 -9.76
CA ARG A 55 16.71 -9.52 -10.68
C ARG A 55 17.65 -10.53 -10.02
N GLY A 56 18.00 -10.34 -8.74
CA GLY A 56 18.89 -11.22 -8.01
C GLY A 56 18.48 -12.69 -8.13
N ASP A 57 19.41 -13.60 -7.83
CA ASP A 57 19.27 -15.04 -8.10
C ASP A 57 18.17 -15.77 -7.28
N GLY A 58 17.32 -15.01 -6.56
CA GLY A 58 16.22 -15.51 -5.74
C GLY A 58 16.64 -15.91 -4.32
N ASP A 59 17.87 -15.61 -3.93
CA ASP A 59 18.46 -15.93 -2.62
C ASP A 59 18.32 -14.80 -1.59
N ASP A 60 17.95 -13.59 -2.02
CA ASP A 60 17.62 -12.44 -1.17
C ASP A 60 16.27 -11.83 -1.60
N ALA A 61 15.54 -11.24 -0.65
CA ALA A 61 14.35 -10.46 -0.94
C ALA A 61 14.71 -9.07 -1.49
N ALA A 62 13.83 -8.50 -2.31
CA ALA A 62 13.94 -7.13 -2.78
C ALA A 62 12.87 -6.25 -2.11
N ASP A 63 13.29 -5.33 -1.24
CA ASP A 63 12.40 -4.63 -0.34
C ASP A 63 12.17 -3.16 -0.74
N VAL A 64 10.92 -2.82 -1.07
CA VAL A 64 10.47 -1.44 -1.21
C VAL A 64 9.86 -0.98 0.11
N VAL A 65 10.40 0.07 0.73
CA VAL A 65 9.77 0.70 1.89
C VAL A 65 8.99 1.94 1.46
N VAL A 66 7.69 1.96 1.78
CA VAL A 66 6.81 3.09 1.47
C VAL A 66 6.74 4.04 2.65
N LEU A 67 7.33 5.24 2.49
CA LEU A 67 7.28 6.32 3.46
C LEU A 67 6.14 7.29 3.12
N GLY A 68 4.91 6.80 3.23
CA GLY A 68 3.70 7.50 2.77
C GLY A 68 2.82 8.09 3.87
N ASP A 69 1.62 8.51 3.47
CA ASP A 69 0.59 9.06 4.36
C ASP A 69 -0.70 8.21 4.39
N SER A 70 -1.89 8.84 4.58
CA SER A 70 -3.17 8.14 4.62
C SER A 70 -3.50 7.39 3.33
N VAL A 71 -3.07 7.93 2.19
CA VAL A 71 -3.30 7.29 0.88
C VAL A 71 -2.54 5.97 0.78
N SER A 72 -1.33 5.92 1.36
CA SER A 72 -0.46 4.74 1.36
C SER A 72 -0.82 3.76 2.48
N GLU A 73 -1.19 4.27 3.66
CA GLU A 73 -1.69 3.44 4.76
C GLU A 73 -3.00 2.72 4.36
N GLY A 74 -3.81 3.33 3.49
CA GLY A 74 -5.02 2.75 2.93
C GLY A 74 -6.31 3.33 3.48
N ALA A 75 -6.32 4.60 3.89
CA ALA A 75 -7.52 5.26 4.39
C ALA A 75 -8.70 5.09 3.43
N GLY A 76 -9.85 4.70 4.00
CA GLY A 76 -11.04 4.38 3.23
C GLY A 76 -11.14 2.92 2.82
N MET A 77 -10.06 2.14 2.92
CA MET A 77 -10.15 0.68 2.86
C MET A 77 -10.64 0.15 4.20
N SER A 78 -11.39 -0.94 4.15
CA SER A 78 -11.90 -1.66 5.33
C SER A 78 -10.97 -2.84 5.65
N THR A 79 -11.50 -4.06 5.76
CA THR A 79 -10.78 -5.28 6.11
C THR A 79 -10.14 -6.01 4.93
N ASP A 80 -10.29 -5.50 3.71
CA ASP A 80 -9.79 -6.11 2.47
C ASP A 80 -8.46 -5.44 2.08
N LEU A 81 -7.41 -5.63 2.89
CA LEU A 81 -6.14 -4.90 2.74
C LEU A 81 -5.41 -5.28 1.45
N GLU A 82 -5.64 -6.49 0.90
CA GLU A 82 -5.09 -6.92 -0.39
C GLU A 82 -5.51 -6.00 -1.56
N ARG A 83 -6.53 -5.17 -1.35
CA ARG A 83 -7.03 -4.24 -2.37
C ARG A 83 -6.29 -2.91 -2.37
N ARG A 84 -5.47 -2.61 -1.36
CA ARG A 84 -4.62 -1.40 -1.33
C ARG A 84 -3.61 -1.42 -2.47
N TRP A 85 -3.23 -0.25 -2.95
CA TRP A 85 -2.22 -0.16 -4.01
C TRP A 85 -0.87 -0.73 -3.56
N VAL A 86 -0.51 -0.66 -2.27
CA VAL A 86 0.71 -1.25 -1.70
C VAL A 86 0.76 -2.76 -1.96
N ASP A 87 -0.30 -3.46 -1.57
CA ASP A 87 -0.44 -4.91 -1.73
C ASP A 87 -0.53 -5.32 -3.22
N ARG A 88 -1.27 -4.54 -4.01
CA ARG A 88 -1.37 -4.75 -5.45
C ARG A 88 -0.05 -4.51 -6.17
N LEU A 89 0.74 -3.53 -5.74
CA LEU A 89 2.06 -3.24 -6.29
C LEU A 89 2.98 -4.43 -6.03
N GLN A 90 3.01 -4.97 -4.80
CA GLN A 90 3.77 -6.17 -4.49
C GLN A 90 3.40 -7.34 -5.40
N ALA A 91 2.11 -7.63 -5.55
CA ALA A 91 1.65 -8.70 -6.42
C ALA A 91 2.08 -8.48 -7.89
N LYS A 92 1.98 -7.26 -8.41
CA LYS A 92 2.40 -6.92 -9.78
C LYS A 92 3.92 -7.04 -9.96
N LEU A 93 4.71 -6.55 -9.00
CA LEU A 93 6.17 -6.65 -9.05
C LEU A 93 6.61 -8.11 -8.98
N ARG A 94 6.02 -8.93 -8.10
CA ARG A 94 6.28 -10.38 -8.06
C ARG A 94 5.98 -11.06 -9.40
N GLN A 95 4.83 -10.77 -10.00
CA GLN A 95 4.45 -11.30 -11.33
C GLN A 95 5.43 -10.90 -12.43
N ARG A 96 6.02 -9.70 -12.35
CA ARG A 96 6.93 -9.16 -13.37
C ARG A 96 8.42 -9.42 -13.08
N SER A 97 8.77 -9.79 -11.85
CA SER A 97 10.16 -10.03 -11.42
C SER A 97 10.81 -11.25 -12.07
N GLY A 98 10.00 -12.24 -12.48
CA GLY A 98 10.49 -13.53 -12.97
C GLY A 98 10.93 -14.51 -11.88
N THR A 99 10.88 -14.12 -10.59
CA THR A 99 11.14 -15.05 -9.48
C THR A 99 10.01 -16.08 -9.39
N ALA A 100 10.35 -17.36 -9.46
CA ALA A 100 9.38 -18.45 -9.39
C ALA A 100 8.66 -18.51 -8.04
N ASP A 101 7.45 -19.07 -8.03
CA ASP A 101 6.69 -19.45 -6.82
C ASP A 101 6.43 -18.32 -5.80
N CYS A 102 6.60 -17.05 -6.18
CA CYS A 102 6.26 -15.93 -5.30
C CYS A 102 4.74 -15.85 -5.08
N PRO A 103 4.26 -15.78 -3.83
CA PRO A 103 2.83 -15.68 -3.57
C PRO A 103 2.31 -14.29 -3.98
N THR A 104 1.30 -14.26 -4.86
CA THR A 104 0.69 -13.01 -5.37
C THR A 104 -0.77 -12.83 -4.94
N GLY A 105 -1.34 -13.83 -4.29
CA GLY A 105 -2.72 -13.80 -3.78
C GLY A 105 -2.80 -13.23 -2.36
N PRO A 106 -4.03 -12.97 -1.86
CA PRO A 106 -4.22 -12.56 -0.48
C PRO A 106 -3.65 -13.59 0.51
N GLY A 107 -3.19 -13.10 1.66
CA GLY A 107 -2.68 -13.89 2.78
C GLY A 107 -2.35 -12.98 3.97
N GLY A 108 -1.55 -13.45 4.92
CA GLY A 108 -1.11 -12.65 6.06
C GLY A 108 -2.27 -12.12 6.92
N TRP A 109 -2.24 -10.84 7.26
CA TRP A 109 -3.26 -10.18 8.09
C TRP A 109 -4.30 -9.51 7.20
N HIS A 110 -5.57 -9.93 7.24
CA HIS A 110 -6.63 -9.28 6.45
C HIS A 110 -6.28 -9.12 4.95
N GLY A 111 -5.60 -10.11 4.38
CA GLY A 111 -5.20 -10.13 2.97
C GLY A 111 -3.86 -9.48 2.66
N THR A 112 -3.22 -8.77 3.60
CA THR A 112 -1.88 -8.18 3.41
C THR A 112 -0.75 -9.06 3.92
N THR A 113 0.30 -9.21 3.10
CA THR A 113 1.63 -9.67 3.55
C THR A 113 2.64 -8.53 3.68
N SER A 114 2.19 -7.29 3.52
CA SER A 114 3.00 -6.12 3.89
C SER A 114 3.13 -6.03 5.42
N LEU A 115 3.98 -5.10 5.87
CA LEU A 115 4.13 -4.78 7.29
C LEU A 115 2.79 -4.40 7.93
N VAL A 116 2.43 -5.11 9.00
CA VAL A 116 1.24 -4.86 9.80
C VAL A 116 1.64 -4.07 11.06
N PRO A 117 1.27 -2.79 11.19
CA PRO A 117 1.62 -2.02 12.37
C PRO A 117 0.90 -2.54 13.61
N ALA A 118 1.44 -2.22 14.79
CA ALA A 118 0.75 -2.46 16.06
C ALA A 118 -0.49 -1.56 16.25
N THR A 119 -0.60 -0.47 15.49
CA THR A 119 -1.78 0.39 15.40
C THR A 119 -1.84 1.14 14.07
N TYR A 120 -2.90 0.95 13.31
CA TYR A 120 -3.22 1.80 12.17
C TYR A 120 -3.68 3.18 12.64
N ARG A 121 -3.38 4.20 11.83
CA ARG A 121 -3.84 5.58 12.10
C ARG A 121 -5.03 5.98 11.25
N ALA A 122 -5.20 5.35 10.09
CA ALA A 122 -6.45 5.40 9.36
C ALA A 122 -7.54 4.61 10.10
N GLY A 123 -8.55 5.31 10.62
CA GLY A 123 -9.59 4.72 11.46
C GLY A 123 -10.53 3.72 10.76
N THR A 124 -10.37 3.52 9.46
CA THR A 124 -11.13 2.51 8.69
C THR A 124 -10.47 1.14 8.69
N LEU A 125 -9.20 1.05 9.12
CA LEU A 125 -8.39 -0.17 9.02
C LEU A 125 -8.47 -1.04 10.28
N PRO A 126 -8.29 -2.37 10.13
CA PRO A 126 -8.41 -3.31 11.24
C PRO A 126 -7.16 -3.28 12.13
N ASP A 127 -7.26 -2.60 13.27
CA ASP A 127 -6.25 -2.66 14.32
C ASP A 127 -6.09 -4.10 14.87
N PRO A 128 -4.86 -4.52 15.20
CA PRO A 128 -4.63 -5.73 15.98
C PRO A 128 -5.34 -5.67 17.34
N VAL A 129 -5.66 -6.83 17.91
CA VAL A 129 -6.41 -6.89 19.17
C VAL A 129 -5.49 -6.54 20.34
N VAL A 130 -5.65 -5.34 20.90
CA VAL A 130 -4.94 -4.89 22.10
C VAL A 130 -5.79 -5.15 23.34
N ARG A 131 -5.21 -5.80 24.36
CA ARG A 131 -5.84 -6.03 25.67
C ARG A 131 -5.00 -5.44 26.80
N GLY A 132 -5.67 -4.98 27.85
CA GLY A 132 -5.01 -4.33 28.99
C GLY A 132 -4.63 -2.88 28.70
N ARG A 133 -3.71 -2.32 29.51
CA ARG A 133 -3.33 -0.91 29.42
C ARG A 133 -2.19 -0.73 28.41
N ALA A 134 -2.49 -0.05 27.31
CA ALA A 134 -1.53 0.30 26.27
C ALA A 134 -1.42 1.81 26.07
N THR A 135 -0.37 2.28 25.40
CA THR A 135 -0.19 3.69 25.03
C THR A 135 0.42 3.76 23.63
N LEU A 136 -0.18 4.53 22.73
CA LEU A 136 0.35 4.73 21.39
C LEU A 136 1.72 5.42 21.45
N THR A 137 2.64 5.03 20.58
CA THR A 137 3.97 5.64 20.47
C THR A 137 4.16 6.20 19.06
N PRO A 138 3.59 7.39 18.76
CA PRO A 138 3.45 7.91 17.39
C PRO A 138 4.78 8.36 16.74
N THR A 139 5.91 8.05 17.36
CA THR A 139 7.26 8.39 16.90
C THR A 139 8.17 7.16 16.80
N LEU A 140 7.66 5.97 17.13
CA LEU A 140 8.41 4.72 17.18
C LEU A 140 7.76 3.66 16.29
N GLY A 141 8.59 2.84 15.67
CA GLY A 141 8.23 1.85 14.66
C GLY A 141 8.13 2.42 13.24
N PRO A 142 8.13 1.56 12.21
CA PRO A 142 7.80 1.95 10.86
C PRO A 142 6.45 2.67 10.82
N GLY A 143 6.42 3.80 10.14
CA GLY A 143 5.26 4.70 10.12
C GLY A 143 4.99 5.43 11.44
N GLY A 144 5.79 5.26 12.50
CA GLY A 144 5.49 5.79 13.83
C GLY A 144 4.18 5.22 14.38
N ARG A 145 4.00 3.92 14.24
CA ARG A 145 2.75 3.18 14.51
C ARG A 145 2.90 2.11 15.61
N GLY A 146 3.83 2.31 16.53
CA GLY A 146 4.04 1.41 17.65
C GLY A 146 3.06 1.59 18.82
N VAL A 147 3.04 0.58 19.70
CA VAL A 147 2.26 0.55 20.94
C VAL A 147 3.14 0.14 22.12
N GLY A 148 3.08 0.94 23.20
CA GLY A 148 3.69 0.63 24.49
C GLY A 148 2.74 -0.16 25.38
N LEU A 149 3.05 -1.44 25.62
CA LEU A 149 2.33 -2.36 26.48
C LEU A 149 2.79 -2.19 27.93
N GLN A 150 1.86 -1.89 28.84
CA GLN A 150 2.12 -1.98 30.28
C GLN A 150 2.22 -3.45 30.73
N PRO A 151 2.79 -3.73 31.92
CA PRO A 151 2.73 -5.05 32.53
C PRO A 151 1.30 -5.65 32.52
N GLY A 152 1.18 -6.84 31.94
CA GLY A 152 -0.07 -7.59 31.73
C GLY A 152 -0.89 -7.17 30.50
N ALA A 153 -0.45 -6.21 29.69
CA ALA A 153 -1.08 -5.87 28.42
C ALA A 153 -0.53 -6.72 27.27
N SER A 154 -1.33 -6.87 26.21
CA SER A 154 -0.98 -7.66 25.04
C SER A 154 -1.46 -7.02 23.74
N VAL A 155 -0.85 -7.44 22.64
CA VAL A 155 -1.31 -7.20 21.26
C VAL A 155 -1.35 -8.54 20.53
N SER A 156 -2.37 -8.77 19.71
CA SER A 156 -2.57 -10.06 19.01
C SER A 156 -3.02 -9.87 17.57
N TRP A 157 -2.47 -10.73 16.71
CA TRP A 157 -2.83 -10.88 15.31
C TRP A 157 -3.30 -12.31 15.04
N GLN A 158 -4.06 -12.48 13.96
CA GLN A 158 -4.45 -13.75 13.37
C GLN A 158 -4.05 -13.69 11.90
N VAL A 159 -3.04 -14.46 11.52
CA VAL A 159 -2.38 -14.31 10.22
C VAL A 159 -2.36 -15.63 9.45
N GLU A 160 -2.53 -15.56 8.14
CA GLU A 160 -2.26 -16.69 7.24
C GLU A 160 -0.80 -16.62 6.75
N ALA A 161 0.09 -17.35 7.41
CA ALA A 161 1.53 -17.23 7.22
C ALA A 161 2.24 -18.53 7.59
N GLU A 162 3.40 -18.76 6.98
CA GLU A 162 4.33 -19.86 7.32
C GLU A 162 5.43 -19.41 8.29
N SER A 163 5.70 -18.11 8.38
CA SER A 163 6.50 -17.54 9.47
C SER A 163 6.11 -16.08 9.70
N VAL A 164 6.47 -15.54 10.86
CA VAL A 164 6.28 -14.13 11.17
C VAL A 164 7.53 -13.52 11.78
N ASP A 165 7.66 -12.21 11.58
CA ASP A 165 8.56 -11.35 12.32
C ASP A 165 7.79 -10.35 13.15
N ILE A 166 8.25 -10.10 14.37
CA ILE A 166 7.67 -9.16 15.32
C ILE A 166 8.68 -8.05 15.58
N GLY A 167 8.35 -6.84 15.13
CA GLY A 167 9.13 -5.65 15.42
C GLY A 167 8.89 -5.14 16.84
N TYR A 168 9.96 -4.81 17.54
CA TYR A 168 9.92 -4.19 18.87
C TYR A 168 11.04 -3.18 19.07
N ARG A 169 10.89 -2.32 20.08
CA ARG A 169 11.91 -1.32 20.43
C ARG A 169 12.65 -1.69 21.70
N THR A 170 13.98 -1.68 21.61
CA THR A 170 14.85 -1.71 22.78
C THR A 170 14.94 -0.31 23.41
N ARG A 171 15.20 -0.24 24.71
CA ARG A 171 15.48 1.00 25.43
C ARG A 171 16.06 0.68 26.81
N PHE A 172 16.70 1.68 27.42
CA PHE A 172 17.03 1.60 28.85
C PHE A 172 15.77 1.34 29.68
N SER A 173 15.84 0.36 30.59
CA SER A 173 14.73 -0.13 31.41
C SER A 173 13.53 -0.67 30.61
N GLY A 174 13.80 -1.26 29.45
CA GLY A 174 12.80 -1.99 28.65
C GLY A 174 12.14 -3.13 29.44
N GLY A 175 10.83 -3.31 29.26
CA GLY A 175 10.13 -4.49 29.77
C GLY A 175 10.32 -5.65 28.81
N ALA A 176 10.87 -6.77 29.27
CA ALA A 176 10.85 -8.00 28.47
C ALA A 176 9.41 -8.40 28.16
N PHE A 177 9.20 -9.12 27.08
CA PHE A 177 7.89 -9.63 26.69
C PHE A 177 7.96 -11.10 26.32
N GLN A 178 6.80 -11.74 26.35
CA GLN A 178 6.59 -13.10 25.89
C GLN A 178 5.86 -13.09 24.55
N VAL A 179 6.21 -14.02 23.67
CA VAL A 179 5.48 -14.33 22.44
C VAL A 179 4.71 -15.63 22.63
N ARG A 180 3.49 -15.69 22.10
CA ARG A 180 2.67 -16.90 22.01
C ARG A 180 2.25 -17.13 20.58
N ILE A 181 2.41 -18.36 20.11
CA ILE A 181 1.95 -18.85 18.81
C ILE A 181 0.90 -19.92 19.10
N ASP A 182 -0.34 -19.68 18.66
CA ASP A 182 -1.47 -20.60 18.87
C ASP A 182 -1.71 -20.98 20.33
N GLY A 183 -1.35 -20.08 21.24
CA GLY A 183 -1.46 -20.27 22.69
C GLY A 183 -0.23 -20.87 23.35
N GLU A 184 0.70 -21.45 22.59
CA GLU A 184 1.95 -22.02 23.06
C GLU A 184 3.08 -20.97 23.08
N ILE A 185 4.04 -21.13 23.99
CA ILE A 185 5.18 -20.22 24.13
C ILE A 185 6.43 -20.93 23.58
N PRO A 186 6.96 -20.52 22.42
CA PRO A 186 8.23 -21.05 21.94
C PRO A 186 9.37 -20.65 22.90
N LEU A 187 10.44 -21.45 22.94
CA LEU A 187 11.52 -21.29 23.94
C LEU A 187 12.19 -19.90 23.86
N ASP A 188 12.44 -19.43 22.65
CA ASP A 188 13.01 -18.11 22.35
C ASP A 188 11.99 -16.96 22.48
N GLY A 189 10.69 -17.27 22.53
CA GLY A 189 9.60 -16.35 22.85
C GLY A 189 9.29 -16.24 24.33
N LEU A 190 9.98 -16.99 25.22
CA LEU A 190 9.66 -17.03 26.65
C LEU A 190 9.88 -15.69 27.36
N ALA A 191 10.98 -15.00 27.04
CA ALA A 191 11.36 -13.73 27.64
C ALA A 191 12.28 -12.95 26.68
N VAL A 192 11.70 -12.28 25.70
CA VAL A 192 12.42 -11.45 24.73
C VAL A 192 12.90 -10.17 25.43
N PRO A 193 14.21 -9.95 25.59
CA PRO A 193 14.73 -8.79 26.28
C PRO A 193 14.57 -7.54 25.42
N THR A 194 14.08 -6.46 26.04
CA THR A 194 14.04 -5.12 25.41
C THR A 194 14.89 -4.11 26.15
N ASP A 195 15.51 -4.52 27.26
CA ASP A 195 16.46 -3.70 27.98
C ASP A 195 17.78 -3.67 27.22
N ALA A 196 18.30 -2.48 26.99
CA ALA A 196 19.57 -2.29 26.31
C ALA A 196 20.34 -1.15 26.97
N ASP A 197 21.58 -1.46 27.37
CA ASP A 197 22.56 -0.48 27.84
C ASP A 197 23.13 0.26 26.61
N GLY A 198 22.35 1.19 26.06
CA GLY A 198 22.70 1.88 24.82
C GLY A 198 21.52 2.60 24.16
N GLY A 199 21.75 3.13 22.96
CA GLY A 199 20.72 3.81 22.17
C GLY A 199 19.55 2.89 21.84
N ALA A 200 18.33 3.42 21.91
CA ALA A 200 17.13 2.68 21.56
C ALA A 200 17.10 2.38 20.05
N GLU A 201 16.91 1.12 19.68
CA GLU A 201 16.83 0.64 18.29
C GLU A 201 15.62 -0.28 18.08
N ARG A 202 15.20 -0.44 16.82
CA ARG A 202 14.19 -1.43 16.46
C ARG A 202 14.91 -2.76 16.26
N ARG A 203 14.31 -3.82 16.80
CA ARG A 203 14.77 -5.19 16.69
C ARG A 203 13.60 -6.06 16.24
N THR A 204 13.93 -7.25 15.78
CA THR A 204 12.97 -8.23 15.32
C THR A 204 13.12 -9.51 16.12
N TRP A 205 11.99 -10.12 16.46
CA TRP A 205 11.92 -11.51 16.91
C TRP A 205 11.24 -12.32 15.82
N SER A 206 11.76 -13.51 15.50
CA SER A 206 11.28 -14.34 14.39
C SER A 206 10.71 -15.64 14.92
N SER A 207 9.59 -16.10 14.35
CA SER A 207 8.91 -17.31 14.82
C SER A 207 9.59 -18.63 14.42
N GLY A 208 10.48 -18.59 13.43
CA GLY A 208 10.81 -19.78 12.66
C GLY A 208 9.61 -20.28 11.85
N ASP A 209 9.68 -21.53 11.40
CA ASP A 209 8.62 -22.19 10.63
C ASP A 209 7.41 -22.53 11.51
N LEU A 210 6.25 -22.02 11.11
CA LEU A 210 4.94 -22.27 11.72
C LEU A 210 4.17 -23.38 10.98
N GLY A 211 4.63 -23.77 9.80
CA GLY A 211 3.86 -24.52 8.83
C GLY A 211 2.80 -23.67 8.13
N PRO A 212 2.14 -24.20 7.09
CA PRO A 212 1.11 -23.47 6.38
C PRO A 212 -0.18 -23.39 7.21
N GLY A 213 -0.82 -22.23 7.23
CA GLY A 213 -2.15 -22.07 7.77
C GLY A 213 -2.37 -20.73 8.47
N THR A 214 -3.43 -20.69 9.27
CA THR A 214 -3.78 -19.53 10.09
C THR A 214 -3.24 -19.71 11.50
N HIS A 215 -2.46 -18.73 11.97
CA HIS A 215 -1.85 -18.72 13.29
C HIS A 215 -2.29 -17.50 14.09
N THR A 216 -2.50 -17.68 15.39
CA THR A 216 -2.71 -16.59 16.34
C THR A 216 -1.39 -16.23 17.00
N VAL A 217 -0.90 -15.03 16.71
CA VAL A 217 0.35 -14.50 17.27
C VAL A 217 0.00 -13.48 18.34
N THR A 218 0.44 -13.68 19.58
CA THR A 218 0.20 -12.76 20.69
C THR A 218 1.50 -12.36 21.36
N VAL A 219 1.73 -11.05 21.51
CA VAL A 219 2.81 -10.51 22.34
C VAL A 219 2.24 -10.03 23.67
N VAL A 220 2.82 -10.44 24.78
CA VAL A 220 2.40 -10.09 26.13
C VAL A 220 3.57 -9.48 26.89
N ASN A 221 3.39 -8.30 27.46
CA ASN A 221 4.30 -7.83 28.49
C ASN A 221 3.99 -8.59 29.78
N ASP A 222 4.67 -9.70 30.02
CA ASP A 222 4.42 -10.63 31.13
C ASP A 222 5.07 -10.21 32.46
N GLN A 223 5.70 -9.04 32.49
CA GLN A 223 6.40 -8.54 33.66
C GLN A 223 5.45 -8.29 34.84
N PRO A 224 5.95 -8.37 36.10
CA PRO A 224 5.16 -8.00 37.26
C PRO A 224 4.73 -6.53 37.20
N ARG A 225 3.48 -6.24 37.58
CA ARG A 225 2.93 -4.87 37.60
C ARG A 225 3.75 -3.89 38.44
N SER A 226 4.42 -4.37 39.49
CA SER A 226 5.29 -3.59 40.36
C SER A 226 6.50 -2.98 39.64
N THR A 227 6.92 -3.54 38.49
CA THR A 227 8.08 -3.03 37.75
C THR A 227 7.78 -1.74 36.98
N GLY A 228 6.53 -1.55 36.53
CA GLY A 228 6.15 -0.44 35.64
C GLY A 228 6.88 -0.45 34.28
N ARG A 229 7.65 -1.50 33.96
CA ARG A 229 8.46 -1.57 32.75
C ARG A 229 7.57 -1.87 31.55
N ARG A 230 7.62 -1.01 30.54
CA ARG A 230 6.85 -1.16 29.30
C ARG A 230 7.68 -1.82 28.21
N ALA A 231 7.06 -2.73 27.47
CA ALA A 231 7.52 -3.23 26.18
C ALA A 231 6.89 -2.37 25.07
N VAL A 232 7.63 -2.04 24.02
CA VAL A 232 7.10 -1.30 22.86
C VAL A 232 7.15 -2.21 21.65
N ILE A 233 5.98 -2.54 21.12
CA ILE A 233 5.81 -3.39 19.93
C ILE A 233 5.46 -2.49 18.76
N THR A 234 6.12 -2.69 17.62
CA THR A 234 6.01 -1.78 16.48
C THR A 234 5.15 -2.35 15.37
N ASP A 235 5.34 -3.63 15.05
CA ASP A 235 4.78 -4.24 13.86
C ASP A 235 4.87 -5.78 13.89
N LEU A 236 4.18 -6.41 12.93
CA LEU A 236 4.29 -7.81 12.56
C LEU A 236 4.43 -7.91 11.04
N MET A 237 5.34 -8.75 10.55
CA MET A 237 5.53 -9.05 9.13
C MET A 237 5.23 -10.54 8.89
N PRO A 238 4.16 -10.89 8.16
CA PRO A 238 3.82 -12.27 7.87
C PRO A 238 4.41 -12.71 6.52
N TYR A 239 5.00 -13.90 6.49
CA TYR A 239 5.62 -14.49 5.31
C TYR A 239 4.95 -15.80 4.93
N ARG A 240 4.99 -16.14 3.64
CA ARG A 240 4.39 -17.33 3.05
C ARG A 240 5.44 -18.09 2.22
N GLY A 241 6.54 -18.46 2.88
CA GLY A 241 7.70 -19.07 2.23
C GLY A 241 8.57 -18.08 1.44
N ASP A 242 8.32 -16.79 1.58
CA ASP A 242 8.94 -15.70 0.81
C ASP A 242 9.82 -14.78 1.65
N ARG A 243 10.17 -15.15 2.89
CA ARG A 243 10.93 -14.29 3.81
C ARG A 243 12.20 -13.70 3.22
N ASP A 244 13.01 -14.56 2.60
CA ASP A 244 14.35 -14.22 2.09
C ASP A 244 14.37 -14.23 0.54
N ARG A 245 13.22 -13.99 -0.11
CA ARG A 245 13.09 -14.01 -1.57
C ARG A 245 11.93 -13.16 -2.03
N CYS A 246 11.78 -13.01 -3.35
CA CYS A 246 10.69 -12.23 -3.95
C CYS A 246 10.76 -10.74 -3.59
N VAL A 247 9.86 -9.96 -4.20
CA VAL A 247 9.70 -8.55 -3.87
C VAL A 247 8.79 -8.38 -2.66
N HIS A 248 9.18 -7.56 -1.67
CA HIS A 248 8.26 -7.04 -0.66
C HIS A 248 7.97 -5.55 -0.87
N VAL A 249 6.74 -5.14 -0.62
CA VAL A 249 6.37 -3.72 -0.53
C VAL A 249 5.88 -3.46 0.88
N LEU A 250 6.73 -2.84 1.69
CA LEU A 250 6.57 -2.67 3.13
C LEU A 250 5.95 -1.32 3.47
N ASP A 251 4.76 -1.33 4.06
CA ASP A 251 4.04 -0.13 4.46
C ASP A 251 4.66 0.51 5.72
N SER A 252 5.43 1.57 5.55
CA SER A 252 5.90 2.45 6.62
C SER A 252 5.16 3.80 6.62
N SER A 253 3.91 3.81 6.17
CA SER A 253 3.09 5.02 6.00
C SER A 253 2.31 5.37 7.26
N ARG A 254 1.80 6.60 7.34
CA ARG A 254 0.90 7.01 8.43
C ARG A 254 -0.12 8.08 8.03
N ALA A 255 -1.39 7.82 8.27
CA ALA A 255 -2.46 8.79 8.07
C ALA A 255 -2.21 10.10 8.80
N GLY A 256 -2.37 11.20 8.06
CA GLY A 256 -2.18 12.57 8.53
C GLY A 256 -0.72 12.98 8.72
N VAL A 257 0.27 12.14 8.38
CA VAL A 257 1.68 12.52 8.47
C VAL A 257 2.04 13.53 7.39
N ARG A 258 2.88 14.49 7.78
CA ARG A 258 3.50 15.48 6.90
C ARG A 258 4.99 15.14 6.74
N ALA A 259 5.60 15.53 5.64
CA ALA A 259 7.05 15.39 5.45
C ALA A 259 7.83 16.10 6.57
N SER A 260 7.36 17.26 7.01
CA SER A 260 7.95 18.01 8.13
C SER A 260 7.97 17.22 9.44
N THR A 261 6.94 16.42 9.72
CA THR A 261 6.88 15.57 10.92
C THR A 261 7.95 14.48 10.87
N ILE A 262 8.14 13.85 9.72
CA ILE A 262 9.16 12.81 9.52
C ILE A 262 10.55 13.41 9.62
N ALA A 263 10.79 14.53 8.92
CA ALA A 263 12.05 15.26 8.95
C ALA A 263 12.45 15.74 10.36
N GLN A 264 11.49 15.95 11.26
CA GLN A 264 11.74 16.38 12.64
C GLN A 264 11.78 15.23 13.65
N THR A 265 11.56 13.99 13.20
CA THR A 265 11.48 12.81 14.07
C THR A 265 12.48 11.74 13.62
N PRO A 266 13.78 11.85 13.99
CA PRO A 266 14.81 10.92 13.52
C PRO A 266 14.52 9.45 13.83
N ALA A 267 13.84 9.14 14.94
CA ALA A 267 13.46 7.77 15.29
C ALA A 267 12.45 7.17 14.30
N TYR A 268 11.53 7.98 13.76
CA TYR A 268 10.56 7.55 12.74
C TYR A 268 11.29 7.06 11.50
N LEU A 269 12.21 7.88 10.99
CA LEU A 269 12.96 7.56 9.78
C LEU A 269 13.93 6.40 10.02
N ARG A 270 14.62 6.38 11.17
CA ARG A 270 15.50 5.27 11.55
C ARG A 270 14.77 3.94 11.60
N ASP A 271 13.56 3.90 12.15
CA ASP A 271 12.79 2.67 12.24
C ASP A 271 12.27 2.21 10.88
N ALA A 272 11.90 3.15 9.98
CA ALA A 272 11.58 2.83 8.59
C ALA A 272 12.80 2.25 7.84
N LEU A 273 13.99 2.85 8.00
CA LEU A 273 15.23 2.37 7.38
C LEU A 273 15.74 1.06 7.99
N SER A 274 15.32 0.72 9.21
CA SER A 274 15.64 -0.59 9.82
C SER A 274 14.93 -1.78 9.16
N LEU A 275 14.05 -1.51 8.18
CA LEU A 275 13.49 -2.51 7.28
C LEU A 275 14.42 -2.80 6.09
N ASP A 276 15.61 -2.20 6.05
CA ASP A 276 16.65 -2.42 5.04
C ASP A 276 16.18 -2.29 3.58
N PRO A 277 15.61 -1.12 3.19
CA PRO A 277 15.05 -0.96 1.85
C PRO A 277 16.10 -1.03 0.74
N ASP A 278 15.84 -1.79 -0.31
CA ASP A 278 16.50 -1.61 -1.61
C ASP A 278 15.98 -0.37 -2.33
N LEU A 279 14.75 0.03 -2.05
CA LEU A 279 14.13 1.24 -2.59
C LEU A 279 13.29 1.95 -1.51
N LEU A 280 13.59 3.23 -1.27
CA LEU A 280 12.74 4.10 -0.47
C LEU A 280 11.78 4.89 -1.36
N LEU A 281 10.49 4.55 -1.29
CA LEU A 281 9.42 5.25 -2.01
C LEU A 281 8.85 6.36 -1.12
N VAL A 282 8.81 7.60 -1.61
CA VAL A 282 8.35 8.78 -0.84
C VAL A 282 7.14 9.45 -1.50
N PRO A 283 5.93 8.89 -1.32
CA PRO A 283 4.68 9.45 -1.81
C PRO A 283 4.03 10.39 -0.77
N LEU A 284 4.56 11.62 -0.61
CA LEU A 284 4.11 12.60 0.39
C LEU A 284 3.70 13.92 -0.27
N GLY A 285 2.98 14.77 0.48
CA GLY A 285 2.73 16.17 0.12
C GLY A 285 1.32 16.64 0.42
N PHE A 286 0.33 15.74 0.36
CA PHE A 286 -1.07 16.09 0.58
C PHE A 286 -1.33 16.75 1.94
N ASN A 287 -0.81 16.15 3.01
CA ASN A 287 -1.01 16.69 4.36
C ASN A 287 -0.22 17.98 4.60
N ASP A 288 0.89 18.20 3.89
CA ASP A 288 1.63 19.46 3.95
C ASP A 288 0.81 20.58 3.29
N GLN A 289 0.24 20.33 2.11
CA GLN A 289 -0.64 21.28 1.42
C GLN A 289 -1.90 21.59 2.23
N ARG A 290 -2.58 20.57 2.78
CA ARG A 290 -3.76 20.75 3.62
C ARG A 290 -3.47 21.49 4.93
N ALA A 291 -2.25 21.38 5.45
CA ALA A 291 -1.80 22.14 6.61
C ALA A 291 -1.38 23.58 6.27
N GLY A 292 -1.48 23.99 5.00
CA GLY A 292 -1.11 25.33 4.55
C GLY A 292 0.40 25.55 4.45
N HIS A 293 1.21 24.48 4.39
CA HIS A 293 2.62 24.63 4.09
C HIS A 293 2.80 25.10 2.64
N SER A 294 3.77 25.98 2.40
CA SER A 294 4.20 26.31 1.05
C SER A 294 4.96 25.15 0.43
N ALA A 295 4.95 25.06 -0.91
CA ALA A 295 5.77 24.09 -1.64
C ALA A 295 7.26 24.18 -1.25
N ARG A 296 7.77 25.40 -0.96
CA ARG A 296 9.14 25.60 -0.46
C ARG A 296 9.38 24.88 0.88
N GLN A 297 8.49 25.05 1.85
CA GLN A 297 8.60 24.38 3.17
C GLN A 297 8.49 22.86 3.07
N PHE A 298 7.60 22.37 2.20
CA PHE A 298 7.52 20.94 1.90
C PHE A 298 8.84 20.43 1.31
N GLY A 299 9.40 21.14 0.33
CA GLY A 299 10.70 20.83 -0.24
C GLY A 299 11.84 20.81 0.80
N GLU A 300 11.90 21.80 1.70
CA GLU A 300 12.88 21.83 2.80
C GLU A 300 12.75 20.60 3.71
N SER A 301 11.53 20.10 3.90
CA SER A 301 11.26 18.87 4.64
C SER A 301 11.75 17.63 3.89
N LEU A 302 11.52 17.53 2.58
CA LEU A 302 12.08 16.46 1.74
C LEU A 302 13.62 16.46 1.77
N ASP A 303 14.25 17.63 1.67
CA ASP A 303 15.71 17.75 1.82
C ASP A 303 16.17 17.26 3.20
N GLY A 304 15.36 17.50 4.24
CA GLY A 304 15.58 16.99 5.59
C GLY A 304 15.51 15.46 5.69
N ILE A 305 14.53 14.84 5.03
CA ILE A 305 14.40 13.37 4.97
C ILE A 305 15.60 12.77 4.23
N ILE A 306 15.90 13.24 3.02
CA ILE A 306 17.01 12.73 2.19
C ILE A 306 18.34 12.80 2.94
N ARG A 307 18.70 13.97 3.49
CA ARG A 307 19.95 14.13 4.24
C ARG A 307 20.03 13.24 5.47
N GLN A 308 18.92 13.07 6.20
CA GLN A 308 18.90 12.19 7.36
C GLN A 308 19.02 10.73 6.99
N SER A 309 18.36 10.28 5.91
CA SER A 309 18.53 8.92 5.41
C SER A 309 19.99 8.63 5.08
N ARG A 310 20.65 9.52 4.34
CA ARG A 310 22.09 9.39 4.04
C ARG A 310 22.95 9.41 5.31
N ALA A 311 22.67 10.31 6.25
CA ALA A 311 23.39 10.37 7.52
C ALA A 311 23.18 9.14 8.42
N MET A 312 22.10 8.37 8.20
CA MET A 312 21.82 7.09 8.85
C MET A 312 22.43 5.90 8.11
N GLY A 313 23.15 6.13 7.00
CA GLY A 313 23.83 5.09 6.23
C GLY A 313 23.02 4.51 5.09
N TYR A 314 21.84 5.06 4.77
CA TYR A 314 21.08 4.58 3.62
C TYR A 314 21.73 5.06 2.31
N GLU A 315 22.21 4.14 1.49
CA GLU A 315 22.88 4.43 0.21
C GLU A 315 21.99 4.14 -1.01
N GLY A 316 20.88 3.42 -0.82
CA GLY A 316 19.98 3.02 -1.90
C GLY A 316 19.18 4.16 -2.54
N PRO A 317 18.47 3.86 -3.65
CA PRO A 317 17.65 4.81 -4.37
C PRO A 317 16.48 5.36 -3.56
N ILE A 318 16.22 6.66 -3.71
CA ILE A 318 15.01 7.32 -3.20
C ILE A 318 14.18 7.75 -4.41
N LEU A 319 12.96 7.23 -4.52
CA LEU A 319 12.00 7.68 -5.53
C LEU A 319 10.94 8.56 -4.88
N VAL A 320 10.96 9.85 -5.18
CA VAL A 320 9.90 10.79 -4.79
C VAL A 320 8.74 10.64 -5.77
N VAL A 321 7.52 10.48 -5.25
CA VAL A 321 6.32 10.23 -6.07
C VAL A 321 5.35 11.40 -5.95
N GLY A 322 5.12 12.09 -7.06
CA GLY A 322 4.02 13.03 -7.22
C GLY A 322 2.74 12.27 -7.57
N TRP A 323 1.75 12.29 -6.68
CA TRP A 323 0.44 11.70 -6.94
C TRP A 323 -0.43 12.58 -7.85
N PHE A 324 -1.66 12.11 -8.06
CA PHE A 324 -2.77 12.90 -8.60
C PHE A 324 -2.96 14.25 -7.87
N PRO A 325 -3.51 15.27 -8.55
CA PRO A 325 -3.89 16.53 -7.91
C PRO A 325 -5.05 16.30 -6.92
N PRO A 326 -4.96 16.81 -5.67
CA PRO A 326 -6.08 16.76 -4.73
C PRO A 326 -7.15 17.81 -5.10
N GLU A 327 -8.32 17.73 -4.47
CA GLU A 327 -9.38 18.72 -4.63
C GLU A 327 -8.85 20.14 -4.32
N ARG A 328 -9.16 21.08 -5.21
CA ARG A 328 -8.68 22.46 -5.10
C ARG A 328 -9.41 23.20 -3.98
N VAL A 329 -8.68 23.53 -2.92
CA VAL A 329 -9.19 24.37 -1.82
C VAL A 329 -8.66 25.80 -1.95
N ALA A 330 -9.56 26.78 -1.89
CA ALA A 330 -9.19 28.20 -1.99
C ALA A 330 -8.16 28.60 -0.91
N GLY A 331 -7.09 29.28 -1.33
CA GLY A 331 -6.02 29.74 -0.43
C GLY A 331 -4.92 28.72 -0.15
N GLN A 332 -5.04 27.46 -0.63
CA GLN A 332 -3.93 26.52 -0.62
C GLN A 332 -2.97 26.77 -1.80
N ALA A 333 -1.72 26.36 -1.63
CA ALA A 333 -0.72 26.39 -2.70
C ALA A 333 -1.13 25.46 -3.86
N ASP A 334 -0.70 25.78 -5.07
CA ASP A 334 -1.00 24.94 -6.23
C ASP A 334 -0.26 23.59 -6.13
N TRP A 335 -0.89 22.51 -6.61
CA TRP A 335 -0.25 21.19 -6.59
C TRP A 335 0.92 21.14 -7.58
N ASP A 336 0.85 21.90 -8.67
CA ASP A 336 1.97 21.99 -9.64
C ASP A 336 3.23 22.57 -8.99
N ASP A 337 3.09 23.49 -8.02
CA ASP A 337 4.24 23.99 -7.25
C ASP A 337 4.85 22.87 -6.38
N TYR A 338 4.01 21.98 -5.83
CA TYR A 338 4.44 20.80 -5.08
C TYR A 338 5.19 19.80 -5.98
N LEU A 339 4.66 19.51 -7.16
CA LEU A 339 5.33 18.65 -8.16
C LEU A 339 6.67 19.25 -8.60
N SER A 340 6.72 20.55 -8.84
CA SER A 340 7.95 21.27 -9.21
C SER A 340 9.03 21.17 -8.13
N VAL A 341 8.67 21.29 -6.85
CA VAL A 341 9.64 21.13 -5.77
C VAL A 341 10.06 19.67 -5.57
N MET A 342 9.20 18.68 -5.80
CA MET A 342 9.59 17.26 -5.78
C MET A 342 10.60 16.96 -6.89
N ARG A 343 10.29 17.38 -8.13
CA ARG A 343 11.18 17.32 -9.28
C ARG A 343 12.55 17.92 -8.97
N GLY A 344 12.59 19.09 -8.34
CA GLY A 344 13.85 19.76 -7.98
C GLY A 344 14.76 18.98 -7.02
N ARG A 345 14.30 17.87 -6.40
CA ARG A 345 15.13 17.03 -5.51
C ARG A 345 15.96 16.00 -6.25
N THR A 346 15.76 15.81 -7.55
CA THR A 346 16.65 14.99 -8.41
C THR A 346 18.08 15.52 -8.48
N ARG A 347 18.32 16.76 -7.99
CA ARG A 347 19.66 17.31 -7.77
C ARG A 347 20.47 16.58 -6.69
N HIS A 348 19.82 15.80 -5.81
CA HIS A 348 20.49 15.00 -4.79
C HIS A 348 20.89 13.66 -5.38
N GLU A 349 22.06 13.18 -5.01
CA GLU A 349 22.57 11.89 -5.46
C GLU A 349 21.68 10.72 -5.00
N GLY A 350 21.42 9.79 -5.92
CA GLY A 350 20.57 8.63 -5.69
C GLY A 350 19.10 8.98 -5.44
N VAL A 351 18.65 10.18 -5.87
CA VAL A 351 17.24 10.60 -5.77
C VAL A 351 16.66 10.81 -7.16
N SER A 352 15.51 10.20 -7.40
CA SER A 352 14.72 10.37 -8.61
C SER A 352 13.30 10.84 -8.28
N PHE A 353 12.55 11.24 -9.30
CA PHE A 353 11.19 11.73 -9.19
C PHE A 353 10.32 11.12 -10.29
N ILE A 354 9.06 10.84 -9.97
CA ILE A 354 8.03 10.52 -10.95
C ILE A 354 6.77 11.33 -10.67
N ASP A 355 6.17 11.88 -11.72
CA ASP A 355 4.87 12.53 -11.69
C ASP A 355 3.80 11.58 -12.24
N LEU A 356 2.90 11.11 -11.38
CA LEU A 356 1.79 10.24 -11.73
C LEU A 356 0.49 11.01 -12.01
N SER A 357 0.47 12.34 -11.86
CA SER A 357 -0.71 13.15 -12.13
C SER A 357 -1.26 13.02 -13.57
N PRO A 358 -0.45 12.79 -14.63
CA PRO A 358 -0.99 12.63 -15.99
C PRO A 358 -1.65 11.26 -16.25
N VAL A 359 -1.39 10.27 -15.39
CA VAL A 359 -1.86 8.88 -15.57
C VAL A 359 -2.86 8.43 -14.51
N LEU A 360 -3.21 9.31 -13.57
CA LEU A 360 -4.18 9.08 -12.52
C LEU A 360 -5.28 10.14 -12.57
N PRO A 361 -6.54 9.77 -12.27
CA PRO A 361 -7.62 10.75 -12.20
C PRO A 361 -7.33 11.78 -11.09
N ALA A 362 -7.64 13.05 -11.34
CA ALA A 362 -7.63 14.06 -10.29
C ALA A 362 -8.67 13.73 -9.20
N ALA A 363 -8.42 14.15 -7.96
CA ALA A 363 -9.29 13.85 -6.83
C ALA A 363 -10.58 14.67 -6.90
N ASP A 364 -11.57 14.10 -7.59
CA ASP A 364 -12.93 14.62 -7.70
C ASP A 364 -13.87 13.84 -6.76
N PRO A 365 -14.44 14.49 -5.71
CA PRO A 365 -15.39 13.86 -4.80
C PRO A 365 -16.65 13.31 -5.46
N ASP A 366 -17.01 13.80 -6.66
CA ASP A 366 -18.18 13.34 -7.41
C ASP A 366 -17.86 12.13 -8.32
N SER A 367 -16.58 11.74 -8.42
CA SER A 367 -16.13 10.58 -9.20
C SER A 367 -16.19 9.28 -8.39
N SER A 368 -16.29 8.12 -9.08
CA SER A 368 -16.21 6.82 -8.41
C SER A 368 -14.78 6.42 -7.99
N TYR A 369 -13.76 7.21 -8.36
CA TYR A 369 -12.36 6.92 -8.08
C TYR A 369 -11.90 7.45 -6.72
N PHE A 370 -12.67 8.34 -6.09
CA PHE A 370 -12.31 8.94 -4.81
C PHE A 370 -13.47 8.89 -3.81
N LEU A 371 -13.13 8.82 -2.53
CA LEU A 371 -14.10 8.80 -1.42
C LEU A 371 -14.41 10.22 -0.90
N ASP A 372 -13.47 11.12 -1.12
CA ASP A 372 -13.52 12.55 -0.85
C ASP A 372 -12.55 13.25 -1.81
N GLY A 373 -12.28 14.54 -1.62
CA GLY A 373 -11.32 15.27 -2.45
C GLY A 373 -9.85 14.85 -2.34
N LEU A 374 -9.55 13.67 -1.81
CA LEU A 374 -8.19 13.21 -1.56
C LEU A 374 -8.00 11.69 -1.59
N HIS A 375 -8.86 10.93 -0.92
CA HIS A 375 -8.63 9.53 -0.61
C HIS A 375 -9.15 8.62 -1.73
N PRO A 376 -8.30 7.78 -2.35
CA PRO A 376 -8.71 6.88 -3.42
C PRO A 376 -9.73 5.83 -2.95
N SER A 377 -10.76 5.61 -3.75
CA SER A 377 -11.70 4.49 -3.58
C SER A 377 -11.05 3.18 -3.98
N ALA A 378 -11.72 2.05 -3.70
CA ALA A 378 -11.28 0.73 -4.14
C ALA A 378 -11.08 0.62 -5.66
N ARG A 379 -11.76 1.48 -6.45
CA ARG A 379 -11.64 1.54 -7.92
C ARG A 379 -10.35 2.20 -8.39
N ALA A 380 -9.82 3.16 -7.64
CA ALA A 380 -8.57 3.85 -7.98
C ALA A 380 -7.30 3.09 -7.55
N GLN A 381 -7.36 2.31 -6.48
CA GLN A 381 -6.24 1.48 -6.00
C GLN A 381 -5.52 0.67 -7.09
N PRO A 382 -6.21 -0.04 -8.02
CA PRO A 382 -5.53 -0.75 -9.10
C PRO A 382 -4.81 0.17 -10.11
N LEU A 383 -5.34 1.38 -10.38
CA LEU A 383 -4.70 2.34 -11.28
C LEU A 383 -3.37 2.83 -10.70
N MET A 384 -3.37 3.14 -9.39
CA MET A 384 -2.17 3.57 -8.68
C MET A 384 -1.09 2.48 -8.65
N ALA A 385 -1.48 1.25 -8.37
CA ALA A 385 -0.56 0.11 -8.36
C ALA A 385 0.02 -0.18 -9.75
N GLU A 386 -0.79 -0.09 -10.81
CA GLU A 386 -0.32 -0.28 -12.18
C GLU A 386 0.68 0.80 -12.58
N ALA A 387 0.36 2.07 -12.33
CA ALA A 387 1.22 3.20 -12.69
C ALA A 387 2.62 3.10 -12.06
N LEU A 388 2.72 2.63 -10.81
CA LEU A 388 4.00 2.35 -10.17
C LEU A 388 4.66 1.07 -10.70
N ALA A 389 3.90 -0.01 -10.91
CA ALA A 389 4.44 -1.27 -11.42
C ALA A 389 5.04 -1.13 -12.83
N ASP A 390 4.52 -0.21 -13.64
CA ASP A 390 5.02 0.05 -15.01
C ASP A 390 6.43 0.62 -15.03
N VAL A 391 6.85 1.30 -13.95
CA VAL A 391 8.18 1.90 -13.84
C VAL A 391 9.11 1.17 -12.88
N LEU A 392 8.56 0.41 -11.93
CA LEU A 392 9.34 -0.31 -10.91
C LEU A 392 9.59 -1.78 -11.27
N ALA A 393 8.88 -2.35 -12.24
CA ALA A 393 9.19 -3.69 -12.71
C ALA A 393 10.41 -3.68 -13.64
N PRO A 394 11.36 -4.62 -13.49
CA PRO A 394 12.41 -4.81 -14.48
C PRO A 394 11.78 -5.15 -15.84
N THR A 395 12.32 -4.57 -16.90
CA THR A 395 11.95 -4.99 -18.25
C THR A 395 12.68 -6.28 -18.61
N GLN A 396 12.02 -7.16 -19.38
CA GLN A 396 12.57 -8.46 -19.75
C GLN A 396 13.86 -8.37 -20.59
N ASP A 397 14.13 -7.21 -21.19
CA ASP A 397 15.33 -6.95 -22.01
C ASP A 397 16.30 -5.93 -21.36
N GLY A 398 16.10 -5.57 -20.09
CA GLY A 398 16.97 -4.62 -19.38
C GLY A 398 16.92 -3.16 -19.89
N THR A 399 15.99 -2.81 -20.78
CA THR A 399 15.82 -1.43 -21.31
C THR A 399 14.58 -0.76 -20.68
N PRO A 400 14.64 0.46 -20.13
CA PRO A 400 13.50 1.10 -19.47
C PRO A 400 12.29 1.27 -20.41
N THR A 401 11.09 0.91 -19.94
CA THR A 401 9.84 1.18 -20.66
C THR A 401 9.54 2.67 -20.60
N ALA A 402 9.64 3.38 -21.72
CA ALA A 402 8.82 4.56 -21.92
C ALA A 402 7.37 4.07 -22.06
N SER A 403 6.46 4.54 -21.21
CA SER A 403 5.04 4.18 -21.30
C SER A 403 4.53 4.42 -22.73
N SER A 404 4.21 3.33 -23.43
CA SER A 404 3.64 3.42 -24.78
C SER A 404 2.23 4.04 -24.69
N PRO A 405 1.87 4.95 -25.61
CA PRO A 405 0.48 5.33 -25.77
C PRO A 405 -0.32 4.12 -26.26
N ALA A 406 -1.54 3.99 -25.77
CA ALA A 406 -2.50 2.99 -26.20
C ALA A 406 -2.55 2.92 -27.74
N THR A 407 -2.42 1.70 -28.26
CA THR A 407 -2.45 1.39 -29.68
C THR A 407 -3.75 1.90 -30.30
N THR A 408 -3.68 3.00 -31.05
CA THR A 408 -4.70 3.32 -32.04
C THR A 408 -4.65 2.26 -33.11
N SER A 409 -5.67 1.42 -33.14
CA SER A 409 -5.99 0.57 -34.29
C SER A 409 -6.36 1.49 -35.46
N GLU A 410 -5.37 1.97 -36.20
CA GLU A 410 -5.58 2.45 -37.56
C GLU A 410 -5.88 1.24 -38.44
N ALA A 411 -7.16 1.10 -38.78
CA ALA A 411 -7.60 0.21 -39.83
C ALA A 411 -6.96 0.65 -41.15
N SER A 412 -6.08 -0.19 -41.67
CA SER A 412 -5.55 -0.09 -43.03
C SER A 412 -6.72 -0.08 -44.03
N PRO A 413 -6.80 0.87 -44.98
CA PRO A 413 -7.85 0.86 -45.98
C PRO A 413 -7.65 -0.32 -46.95
N ASP A 414 -8.74 -1.05 -47.13
CA ASP A 414 -8.91 -2.15 -48.09
C ASP A 414 -8.65 -1.66 -49.54
N PRO A 415 -7.71 -2.28 -50.30
CA PRO A 415 -7.42 -1.90 -51.68
C PRO A 415 -8.50 -2.34 -52.69
N SER A 416 -9.68 -2.78 -52.24
CA SER A 416 -10.74 -3.36 -53.08
C SER A 416 -11.76 -2.36 -53.67
N GLN A 417 -11.69 -1.06 -53.37
CA GLN A 417 -12.68 -0.10 -53.90
C GLN A 417 -12.04 0.88 -54.89
N ARG A 418 -11.89 0.43 -56.14
CA ARG A 418 -11.64 1.29 -57.29
C ARG A 418 -12.97 1.53 -58.02
N PRO A 419 -13.42 2.78 -58.22
CA PRO A 419 -14.58 3.06 -59.06
C PRO A 419 -14.29 2.76 -60.54
N GLU A 420 -15.24 2.13 -61.22
CA GLU A 420 -15.22 1.94 -62.68
C GLU A 420 -15.37 3.29 -63.40
N GLU A 421 -14.43 3.58 -64.31
CA GLU A 421 -14.60 4.63 -65.32
C GLU A 421 -15.47 4.12 -66.48
N PRO A 422 -16.41 4.93 -67.00
CA PRO A 422 -17.20 4.53 -68.15
C PRO A 422 -16.41 4.68 -69.46
N SER A 423 -16.32 3.56 -70.17
CA SER A 423 -15.86 3.44 -71.56
C SER A 423 -16.71 4.29 -72.52
N GLY A 424 -16.06 5.15 -73.29
CA GLY A 424 -16.63 5.81 -74.47
C GLY A 424 -15.60 5.88 -75.59
N THR A 425 -15.70 4.95 -76.53
CA THR A 425 -14.99 4.92 -77.83
C THR A 425 -15.73 5.80 -78.84
N PRO A 426 -15.09 6.16 -79.97
CA PRO A 426 -15.15 5.28 -81.16
C PRO A 426 -13.80 4.83 -81.72
#